data_AF-A0A1F5BZX5-F1
#
_entry.id   AF-A0A1F5BZX5-F1
#
_cell.length_a   1.000
_cell.length_b   1.000
_cell.length_c   1.000
_cell.angle_alpha   90.00
_cell.angle_beta   90.00
_cell.angle_gamma   90.00
#
_symmetry.space_group_name_H-M   'P 1'
#
loop_
_entity.id
_entity.type
_entity.pdbx_description
1 polymer ?
#
loop_
_entity_poly.entity_id
_entity_poly.type
_entity_poly.pdbx_seq_one_letter_code
_entity_poly.pdbx_strand_id
1 'polypeptide(L)'
;MILKPSNLASSRREFLLNVLPAGSLFCLGCKGLLASSNLDGQHEGTSQKHKFLEDSGMSVEDVYKFAYGTFVPVYQIMAKNMGREKFLEMLGKASSENMAQFVASIAKDSPKRDMTAFADLMVNVLGSFPYNKALTYEVVEKTEKVFETKYTECLMAKVFREMNAADIGYAMECYPSDAVARAFNPKMKSVFIKNLMKGDDVCIERITLEV
;
A
#
# COMPACT_ATOMS: atom_id res chain seq x y z
N MET A 1 42.03 -5.94 -63.97
CA MET A 1 42.90 -7.07 -63.59
C MET A 1 42.88 -7.18 -62.08
N ILE A 2 42.62 -8.38 -61.58
CA ILE A 2 42.30 -8.74 -60.19
C ILE A 2 43.58 -8.81 -59.34
N LEU A 3 43.52 -8.45 -58.04
CA LEU A 3 43.88 -9.31 -56.88
C LEU A 3 43.72 -8.59 -55.52
N LYS A 4 42.72 -9.06 -54.73
CA LYS A 4 42.62 -9.37 -53.28
C LYS A 4 43.17 -8.38 -52.20
N PRO A 5 42.53 -8.31 -51.00
CA PRO A 5 42.57 -9.43 -50.04
C PRO A 5 41.20 -9.88 -49.48
N SER A 6 41.20 -11.15 -49.10
CA SER A 6 40.11 -11.95 -48.52
C SER A 6 39.88 -11.65 -47.04
N ASN A 7 38.60 -11.51 -46.67
CA ASN A 7 38.10 -11.42 -45.31
C ASN A 7 38.44 -12.67 -44.49
N LEU A 8 39.12 -12.48 -43.35
CA LEU A 8 39.25 -13.47 -42.30
C LEU A 8 38.21 -13.15 -41.22
N ALA A 9 37.05 -13.81 -41.28
CA ALA A 9 36.06 -13.79 -40.20
C ALA A 9 35.60 -15.23 -39.96
N SER A 10 36.38 -15.95 -39.14
CA SER A 10 35.98 -17.23 -38.56
C SER A 10 34.72 -17.01 -37.71
N SER A 11 33.65 -17.74 -38.03
CA SER A 11 32.35 -17.61 -37.35
C SER A 11 32.22 -18.65 -36.24
N ARG A 12 31.48 -18.32 -35.18
CA ARG A 12 31.18 -19.18 -33.99
C ARG A 12 30.68 -20.59 -34.32
N ARG A 13 30.21 -20.81 -35.56
CA ARG A 13 29.76 -22.10 -36.09
C ARG A 13 30.89 -23.12 -36.25
N GLU A 14 32.10 -22.66 -36.52
CA GLU A 14 33.28 -23.51 -36.72
C GLU A 14 33.81 -24.06 -35.38
N PHE A 15 33.65 -23.29 -34.30
CA PHE A 15 34.01 -23.69 -32.94
C PHE A 15 33.12 -24.83 -32.42
N LEU A 16 31.80 -24.77 -32.68
CA LEU A 16 30.85 -25.78 -32.19
C LEU A 16 31.00 -27.14 -32.87
N LEU A 17 31.54 -27.19 -34.09
CA LEU A 17 31.75 -28.43 -34.83
C LEU A 17 33.03 -29.18 -34.41
N ASN A 18 34.01 -28.50 -33.82
CA ASN A 18 35.29 -29.11 -33.45
C ASN A 18 35.38 -29.58 -31.99
N VAL A 19 34.38 -29.30 -31.15
CA VAL A 19 34.46 -29.53 -29.69
C VAL A 19 33.55 -30.67 -29.19
N LEU A 20 32.60 -31.18 -29.98
CA LEU A 20 31.66 -32.20 -29.51
C LEU A 20 31.81 -33.54 -30.27
N PRO A 21 32.17 -34.64 -29.58
CA PRO A 21 32.29 -35.96 -30.22
C PRO A 21 30.92 -36.49 -30.68
N ALA A 22 30.94 -37.28 -31.77
CA ALA A 22 29.82 -37.73 -32.60
C ALA A 22 28.74 -38.60 -31.93
N GLY A 23 28.60 -38.55 -30.60
CA GLY A 23 27.65 -39.35 -29.82
C GLY A 23 26.38 -38.62 -29.35
N SER A 24 26.19 -37.33 -29.66
CA SER A 24 25.04 -36.54 -29.19
C SER A 24 23.96 -36.26 -30.24
N LEU A 25 24.07 -36.87 -31.43
CA LEU A 25 23.15 -36.67 -32.56
C LEU A 25 22.00 -37.70 -32.65
N PHE A 26 21.75 -38.49 -31.60
CA PHE A 26 20.77 -39.59 -31.64
C PHE A 26 19.41 -39.32 -30.97
N CYS A 27 19.12 -38.08 -30.52
CA CYS A 27 17.83 -37.78 -29.86
C CYS A 27 16.91 -36.83 -30.65
N LEU A 28 17.11 -36.66 -31.95
CA LEU A 28 16.23 -35.87 -32.81
C LEU A 28 15.87 -36.65 -34.09
N GLY A 29 15.04 -37.71 -33.97
CA GLY A 29 14.64 -38.43 -35.19
C GLY A 29 13.89 -39.75 -35.10
N CYS A 30 13.02 -40.00 -34.11
CA CYS A 30 12.07 -41.12 -34.20
C CYS A 30 10.63 -40.61 -34.10
N LYS A 31 10.08 -40.18 -35.23
CA LYS A 31 8.63 -40.07 -35.44
C LYS A 31 8.09 -41.46 -35.76
N GLY A 32 7.32 -42.03 -34.83
CA GLY A 32 6.48 -43.21 -35.08
C GLY A 32 7.13 -44.54 -34.71
N LEU A 33 7.04 -44.92 -33.43
CA LEU A 33 6.81 -46.28 -32.92
C LEU A 33 6.69 -46.18 -31.40
N LEU A 34 5.62 -46.79 -30.86
CA LEU A 34 5.08 -46.71 -29.48
C LEU A 34 3.90 -45.75 -29.30
N ALA A 35 2.82 -46.05 -30.02
CA ALA A 35 1.49 -45.88 -29.47
C ALA A 35 1.31 -46.91 -28.34
N SER A 36 1.37 -46.45 -27.09
CA SER A 36 0.80 -47.14 -25.94
C SER A 36 0.12 -46.08 -25.10
N SER A 37 -1.20 -46.15 -25.15
CA SER A 37 -2.20 -45.35 -24.44
C SER A 37 -1.92 -45.22 -22.94
N ASN A 38 -2.32 -44.06 -22.39
CA ASN A 38 -2.38 -43.66 -20.97
C ASN A 38 -1.29 -42.71 -20.46
N LEU A 39 -1.06 -41.60 -21.16
CA LEU A 39 -0.51 -40.39 -20.55
C LEU A 39 -1.30 -39.16 -21.01
N ASP A 40 -2.62 -39.16 -20.80
CA ASP A 40 -3.33 -37.91 -20.48
C ASP A 40 -3.00 -37.55 -19.03
N GLY A 41 -1.71 -37.26 -18.80
CA GLY A 41 -1.29 -36.47 -17.67
C GLY A 41 -1.45 -35.03 -18.08
N GLN A 42 -2.53 -34.40 -17.65
CA GLN A 42 -2.63 -32.95 -17.63
C GLN A 42 -1.40 -32.39 -16.90
N HIS A 43 -0.37 -32.02 -17.63
CA HIS A 43 0.54 -30.96 -17.19
C HIS A 43 -0.16 -29.63 -17.45
N GLU A 44 -1.31 -29.43 -16.80
CA GLU A 44 -1.63 -28.10 -16.31
C GLU A 44 -0.51 -27.80 -15.30
N GLY A 45 0.44 -26.98 -15.73
CA GLY A 45 1.36 -26.33 -14.81
C GLY A 45 0.53 -25.48 -13.86
N THR A 46 0.05 -26.09 -12.78
CA THR A 46 -0.39 -25.36 -11.61
C THR A 46 0.86 -24.62 -11.13
N SER A 47 0.98 -23.36 -11.52
CA SER A 47 1.81 -22.42 -10.78
C SER A 47 1.21 -22.39 -9.39
N GLN A 48 1.71 -23.27 -8.51
CA GLN A 48 1.25 -23.33 -7.13
C GLN A 48 1.46 -21.94 -6.57
N LYS A 49 0.35 -21.29 -6.20
CA LYS A 49 0.37 -19.93 -5.66
C LYS A 49 1.39 -19.92 -4.53
N HIS A 50 2.40 -19.05 -4.63
CA HIS A 50 3.45 -18.99 -3.63
C HIS A 50 2.81 -18.74 -2.25
N LYS A 51 3.28 -19.43 -1.20
CA LYS A 51 2.69 -19.39 0.16
C LYS A 51 2.46 -17.98 0.73
N PHE A 52 3.23 -16.99 0.28
CA PHE A 52 3.08 -15.58 0.69
C PHE A 52 1.84 -14.89 0.13
N LEU A 53 1.18 -15.48 -0.88
CA LEU A 53 -0.04 -14.97 -1.47
C LEU A 53 -1.27 -15.78 -0.99
N GLU A 54 -1.11 -16.74 -0.10
CA GLU A 54 -2.23 -17.45 0.51
C GLU A 54 -3.13 -16.48 1.27
N ASP A 55 -4.43 -16.78 1.29
CA ASP A 55 -5.36 -16.04 2.13
C ASP A 55 -5.11 -16.41 3.60
N SER A 56 -4.82 -15.41 4.43
CA SER A 56 -4.58 -15.59 5.86
C SER A 56 -5.82 -16.08 6.64
N GLY A 57 -7.02 -15.95 6.08
CA GLY A 57 -8.29 -16.22 6.76
C GLY A 57 -8.64 -15.22 7.87
N MET A 58 -7.89 -14.12 7.98
CA MET A 58 -8.10 -13.09 9.00
C MET A 58 -9.29 -12.20 8.65
N SER A 59 -10.13 -11.88 9.65
CA SER A 59 -11.11 -10.81 9.49
C SER A 59 -10.41 -9.45 9.38
N VAL A 60 -11.12 -8.42 8.92
CA VAL A 60 -10.57 -7.05 8.89
C VAL A 60 -10.15 -6.62 10.30
N GLU A 61 -10.96 -6.90 11.31
CA GLU A 61 -10.60 -6.62 12.71
C GLU A 61 -9.32 -7.35 13.15
N ASP A 62 -9.14 -8.61 12.77
CA ASP A 62 -7.92 -9.36 13.06
C ASP A 62 -6.69 -8.72 12.40
N VAL A 63 -6.81 -8.20 11.17
CA VAL A 63 -5.71 -7.51 10.47
C VAL A 63 -5.26 -6.28 11.26
N TYR A 64 -6.20 -5.45 11.74
CA TYR A 64 -5.87 -4.26 12.53
C TYR A 64 -5.32 -4.62 13.91
N LYS A 65 -5.91 -5.61 14.59
CA LYS A 65 -5.40 -6.12 15.88
C LYS A 65 -3.99 -6.70 15.75
N PHE A 66 -3.71 -7.45 14.69
CA PHE A 66 -2.39 -7.99 14.42
C PHE A 66 -1.40 -6.87 14.12
N ALA A 67 -1.72 -5.98 13.18
CA ALA A 67 -0.84 -4.88 12.80
C ALA A 67 -0.47 -4.02 14.02
N TYR A 68 -1.46 -3.50 14.75
CA TYR A 68 -1.23 -2.65 15.90
C TYR A 68 -0.67 -3.41 17.10
N GLY A 69 -1.08 -4.66 17.31
CA GLY A 69 -0.56 -5.57 18.33
C GLY A 69 0.95 -5.75 18.28
N THR A 70 1.55 -5.70 17.08
CA THR A 70 3.00 -5.88 16.91
C THR A 70 3.83 -4.66 17.34
N PHE A 71 3.34 -3.44 17.15
CA PHE A 71 4.16 -2.23 17.37
C PHE A 71 3.69 -1.33 18.51
N VAL A 72 2.41 -1.33 18.88
CA VAL A 72 1.91 -0.48 19.98
C VAL A 72 2.62 -0.78 21.30
N PRO A 73 2.90 -2.04 21.71
CA PRO A 73 3.69 -2.32 22.90
C PRO A 73 5.10 -1.70 22.84
N VAL A 74 5.74 -1.71 21.67
CA VAL A 74 7.05 -1.07 21.47
C VAL A 74 6.94 0.44 21.66
N TYR A 75 5.92 1.08 21.08
CA TYR A 75 5.67 2.51 21.26
C TYR A 75 5.33 2.88 22.70
N GLN A 76 4.61 2.03 23.44
CA GLN A 76 4.38 2.22 24.87
C GLN A 76 5.69 2.20 25.67
N ILE A 77 6.61 1.27 25.34
CA ILE A 77 7.94 1.21 25.97
C ILE A 77 8.77 2.46 25.62
N MET A 78 8.76 2.89 24.36
CA MET A 78 9.44 4.11 23.93
C MET A 78 8.89 5.35 24.65
N ALA A 79 7.56 5.48 24.73
CA ALA A 79 6.88 6.55 25.45
C ALA A 79 7.27 6.58 26.93
N LYS A 80 7.34 5.41 27.58
CA LYS A 80 7.79 5.29 28.97
C LYS A 80 9.24 5.76 29.15
N ASN A 81 10.14 5.36 28.26
CA ASN A 81 11.58 5.63 28.40
C ASN A 81 11.96 7.07 28.02
N MET A 82 11.26 7.69 27.06
CA MET A 82 11.58 9.03 26.54
C MET A 82 10.78 10.14 27.22
N GLY A 83 9.75 9.79 28.01
CA GLY A 83 8.69 10.68 28.43
C GLY A 83 7.56 10.69 27.41
N ARG A 84 6.34 10.42 27.88
CA ARG A 84 5.17 10.18 27.02
C ARG A 84 4.83 11.37 26.14
N GLU A 85 4.82 12.56 26.70
CA GLU A 85 4.51 13.81 25.97
C GLU A 85 5.49 14.04 24.81
N LYS A 86 6.80 14.02 25.09
CA LYS A 86 7.84 14.17 24.08
C LYS A 86 7.76 13.09 23.00
N PHE A 87 7.49 11.85 23.38
CA PHE A 87 7.32 10.77 22.42
C PHE A 87 6.12 11.00 21.50
N LEU A 88 4.96 11.38 22.05
CA LEU A 88 3.75 11.64 21.27
C LEU A 88 3.94 12.83 20.32
N GLU A 89 4.64 13.88 20.73
CA GLU A 89 5.00 15.00 19.86
C GLU A 89 5.85 14.53 18.67
N MET A 90 6.92 13.77 18.95
CA MET A 90 7.80 13.24 17.92
C MET A 90 7.06 12.30 16.96
N LEU A 91 6.21 11.41 17.50
CA LEU A 91 5.41 10.48 16.71
C LEU A 91 4.42 11.24 15.82
N GLY A 92 3.70 12.21 16.38
CA GLY A 92 2.76 13.04 15.63
C GLY A 92 3.43 13.79 14.47
N LYS A 93 4.63 14.33 14.71
CA LYS A 93 5.43 14.98 13.66
C LYS A 93 5.85 13.99 12.57
N ALA A 94 6.43 12.85 12.94
CA ALA A 94 6.86 11.83 12.00
C ALA A 94 5.70 11.27 11.16
N SER A 95 4.56 10.99 11.79
CA SER A 95 3.34 10.56 11.12
C SER A 95 2.80 11.63 10.17
N SER A 96 2.86 12.91 10.56
CA SER A 96 2.47 14.04 9.71
C SER A 96 3.34 14.13 8.45
N GLU A 97 4.66 14.03 8.60
CA GLU A 97 5.60 14.05 7.48
C GLU A 97 5.37 12.86 6.52
N ASN A 98 5.21 11.65 7.06
CA ASN A 98 4.94 10.46 6.27
C ASN A 98 3.62 10.56 5.48
N MET A 99 2.53 10.97 6.13
CA MET A 99 1.22 11.08 5.49
C MET A 99 1.15 12.21 4.46
N ALA A 100 1.83 13.33 4.72
CA ALA A 100 1.99 14.41 3.75
C ALA A 100 2.70 13.93 2.48
N GLN A 101 3.77 13.14 2.62
CA GLN A 101 4.47 12.54 1.47
C GLN A 101 3.58 11.56 0.70
N PHE A 102 2.84 10.71 1.42
CA PHE A 102 1.90 9.77 0.81
C PHE A 102 0.84 10.52 -0.03
N VAL A 103 0.20 11.53 0.54
CA VAL A 103 -0.84 12.31 -0.15
C VAL A 103 -0.26 13.08 -1.34
N ALA A 104 0.91 13.68 -1.18
CA ALA A 104 1.62 14.32 -2.28
C ALA A 104 1.89 13.32 -3.42
N SER A 105 2.17 12.05 -3.11
CA SER A 105 2.44 11.01 -4.09
C SER A 105 1.20 10.55 -4.88
N ILE A 106 0.09 10.29 -4.21
CA ILE A 106 -1.16 9.83 -4.87
C ILE A 106 -1.85 10.98 -5.60
N ALA A 107 -1.58 12.22 -5.18
CA ALA A 107 -2.17 13.40 -5.78
C ALA A 107 -1.31 13.98 -6.92
N LYS A 108 -0.18 13.38 -7.29
CA LYS A 108 0.72 13.88 -8.37
C LYS A 108 -0.01 14.11 -9.68
N ASP A 109 -0.91 13.19 -10.03
CA ASP A 109 -1.65 13.22 -11.28
C ASP A 109 -2.96 14.00 -11.18
N SER A 110 -3.26 14.59 -10.02
CA SER A 110 -4.43 15.45 -9.87
C SER A 110 -4.21 16.77 -10.63
N PRO A 111 -5.03 17.09 -11.64
CA PRO A 111 -4.86 18.31 -12.45
C PRO A 111 -5.23 19.58 -11.67
N LYS A 112 -5.92 19.44 -10.53
CA LYS A 112 -6.42 20.54 -9.70
C LYS A 112 -6.03 20.35 -8.24
N ARG A 113 -5.86 21.46 -7.55
CA ARG A 113 -5.60 21.54 -6.09
C ARG A 113 -6.73 22.23 -5.33
N ASP A 114 -7.94 22.24 -5.86
CA ASP A 114 -9.12 22.83 -5.20
C ASP A 114 -9.79 21.85 -4.23
N MET A 115 -10.79 22.33 -3.48
CA MET A 115 -11.53 21.50 -2.51
C MET A 115 -12.26 20.34 -3.17
N THR A 116 -12.80 20.53 -4.37
CA THR A 116 -13.51 19.47 -5.09
C THR A 116 -12.59 18.31 -5.41
N ALA A 117 -11.40 18.60 -5.97
CA ALA A 117 -10.41 17.57 -6.27
C ALA A 117 -9.91 16.85 -5.00
N PHE A 118 -9.74 17.58 -3.89
CA PHE A 118 -9.38 16.97 -2.61
C PHE A 118 -10.48 16.05 -2.08
N ALA A 119 -11.73 16.52 -2.06
CA ALA A 119 -12.87 15.73 -1.60
C ALA A 119 -13.06 14.45 -2.45
N ASP A 120 -12.87 14.53 -3.77
CA ASP A 120 -12.94 13.37 -4.66
C ASP A 120 -11.81 12.36 -4.35
N LEU A 121 -10.59 12.84 -4.15
CA LEU A 121 -9.46 12.00 -3.72
C LEU A 121 -9.77 11.29 -2.40
N MET A 122 -10.26 12.02 -1.39
CA MET A 122 -10.56 11.46 -0.07
C MET A 122 -11.71 10.46 -0.11
N VAL A 123 -12.79 10.73 -0.85
CA VAL A 123 -13.89 9.77 -1.04
C VAL A 123 -13.39 8.49 -1.71
N ASN A 124 -12.51 8.60 -2.71
CA ASN A 124 -11.92 7.42 -3.36
C ASN A 124 -11.05 6.60 -2.38
N VAL A 125 -10.25 7.26 -1.55
CA VAL A 125 -9.43 6.60 -0.51
C VAL A 125 -10.33 5.92 0.52
N LEU A 126 -11.30 6.63 1.09
CA LEU A 126 -12.23 6.09 2.10
C LEU A 126 -13.15 5.00 1.54
N GLY A 127 -13.49 5.07 0.25
CA GLY A 127 -14.29 4.07 -0.46
C GLY A 127 -13.52 2.80 -0.85
N SER A 128 -12.20 2.79 -0.68
CA SER A 128 -11.33 1.66 -1.03
C SER A 128 -10.94 0.82 0.18
N PHE A 129 -10.58 -0.45 -0.06
CA PHE A 129 -9.99 -1.29 0.98
C PHE A 129 -8.63 -0.71 1.40
N PRO A 130 -8.28 -0.67 2.70
CA PRO A 130 -9.02 -1.26 3.82
C PRO A 130 -10.06 -0.34 4.48
N TYR A 131 -10.10 0.95 4.14
CA TYR A 131 -10.89 1.96 4.83
C TYR A 131 -12.40 1.71 4.76
N ASN A 132 -12.91 1.28 3.60
CA ASN A 132 -14.34 0.99 3.42
C ASN A 132 -14.86 -0.19 4.25
N LYS A 133 -13.98 -0.96 4.88
CA LYS A 133 -14.33 -2.02 5.85
C LYS A 133 -13.96 -1.66 7.28
N ALA A 134 -13.18 -0.60 7.48
CA ALA A 134 -12.71 -0.17 8.80
C ALA A 134 -13.46 1.06 9.33
N LEU A 135 -14.16 1.79 8.46
CA LEU A 135 -14.84 3.05 8.76
C LEU A 135 -16.29 3.01 8.28
N THR A 136 -17.20 3.49 9.12
CA THR A 136 -18.55 3.89 8.72
C THR A 136 -18.61 5.41 8.77
N TYR A 137 -18.87 6.05 7.62
CA TYR A 137 -18.84 7.51 7.49
C TYR A 137 -19.92 8.05 6.55
N GLU A 138 -20.21 9.34 6.73
CA GLU A 138 -21.03 10.16 5.83
C GLU A 138 -20.30 11.48 5.50
N VAL A 139 -20.48 11.98 4.29
CA VAL A 139 -20.05 13.34 3.91
C VAL A 139 -21.17 14.30 4.28
N VAL A 140 -20.94 15.14 5.29
CA VAL A 140 -21.95 16.07 5.83
C VAL A 140 -21.99 17.37 5.02
N GLU A 141 -20.83 17.84 4.55
CA GLU A 141 -20.71 19.03 3.73
C GLU A 141 -19.66 18.82 2.63
N LYS A 142 -19.99 19.19 1.38
CA LYS A 142 -19.05 19.19 0.25
C LYS A 142 -19.33 20.41 -0.62
N THR A 143 -18.49 21.43 -0.48
CA THR A 143 -18.57 22.69 -1.22
C THR A 143 -17.19 23.07 -1.76
N GLU A 144 -17.08 24.16 -2.50
CA GLU A 144 -15.80 24.67 -3.00
C GLU A 144 -14.83 25.11 -1.89
N LYS A 145 -15.32 25.30 -0.66
CA LYS A 145 -14.53 25.78 0.48
C LYS A 145 -14.49 24.83 1.66
N VAL A 146 -15.35 23.82 1.70
CA VAL A 146 -15.49 22.93 2.84
C VAL A 146 -15.66 21.49 2.38
N PHE A 147 -14.97 20.58 3.05
CA PHE A 147 -15.26 19.16 3.05
C PHE A 147 -15.37 18.70 4.50
N GLU A 148 -16.54 18.21 4.90
CA GLU A 148 -16.80 17.71 6.25
C GLU A 148 -17.27 16.26 6.20
N THR A 149 -16.65 15.43 7.02
CA THR A 149 -16.99 14.02 7.17
C THR A 149 -17.32 13.73 8.63
N LYS A 150 -18.34 12.89 8.81
CA LYS A 150 -18.71 12.34 10.11
C LYS A 150 -18.53 10.84 10.09
N TYR A 151 -17.80 10.33 11.07
CA TYR A 151 -17.57 8.90 11.26
C TYR A 151 -18.30 8.43 12.51
N THR A 152 -19.10 7.36 12.37
CA THR A 152 -19.84 6.74 13.49
C THR A 152 -19.17 5.47 13.98
N GLU A 153 -18.38 4.81 13.13
CA GLU A 153 -17.59 3.63 13.50
C GLU A 153 -16.18 3.77 12.94
N CYS A 154 -15.18 3.46 13.77
CA CYS A 154 -13.78 3.49 13.39
C CYS A 154 -13.02 2.36 14.08
N LEU A 155 -12.60 1.38 13.28
CA LEU A 155 -11.89 0.21 13.77
C LEU A 155 -10.54 0.57 14.38
N MET A 156 -9.84 1.57 13.82
CA MET A 156 -8.58 2.06 14.39
C MET A 156 -8.80 2.62 15.80
N ALA A 157 -9.82 3.49 15.96
CA ALA A 157 -10.17 4.03 17.28
C ALA A 157 -10.56 2.92 18.26
N LYS A 158 -11.35 1.93 17.83
CA LYS A 158 -11.71 0.77 18.65
C LYS A 158 -10.46 0.03 19.15
N VAL A 159 -9.58 -0.40 18.24
CA VAL A 159 -8.42 -1.23 18.57
C VAL A 159 -7.43 -0.47 19.46
N PHE A 160 -7.05 0.77 19.12
CA PHE A 160 -6.13 1.55 19.95
C PHE A 160 -6.68 1.83 21.35
N ARG A 161 -7.99 2.03 21.50
CA ARG A 161 -8.63 2.19 22.81
C ARG A 161 -8.66 0.88 23.61
N GLU A 162 -8.99 -0.25 22.99
CA GLU A 162 -8.92 -1.56 23.63
C GLU A 162 -7.50 -1.89 24.13
N MET A 163 -6.47 -1.37 23.44
CA MET A 163 -5.06 -1.51 23.81
C MET A 163 -4.57 -0.49 24.85
N ASN A 164 -5.45 0.40 25.37
CA ASN A 164 -5.07 1.52 26.24
C ASN A 164 -3.95 2.41 25.64
N ALA A 165 -4.02 2.65 24.33
CA ALA A 165 -3.02 3.38 23.55
C ALA A 165 -3.66 4.46 22.65
N ALA A 166 -4.79 5.02 23.08
CA ALA A 166 -5.59 5.94 22.29
C ALA A 166 -4.85 7.23 21.89
N ASP A 167 -3.95 7.73 22.73
CA ASP A 167 -3.11 8.89 22.44
C ASP A 167 -2.01 8.61 21.41
N ILE A 168 -1.40 7.41 21.44
CA ILE A 168 -0.50 6.92 20.39
C ILE A 168 -1.29 6.79 19.08
N GLY A 169 -2.47 6.18 19.13
CA GLY A 169 -3.38 6.08 17.99
C GLY A 169 -3.76 7.45 17.42
N TYR A 170 -4.04 8.43 18.28
CA TYR A 170 -4.33 9.79 17.85
C TYR A 170 -3.13 10.44 17.15
N ALA A 171 -1.93 10.33 17.72
CA ALA A 171 -0.71 10.86 17.12
C ALA A 171 -0.42 10.24 15.73
N MET A 172 -0.73 8.95 15.54
CA MET A 172 -0.47 8.25 14.29
C MET A 172 -1.54 8.46 13.22
N GLU A 173 -2.81 8.34 13.59
CA GLU A 173 -3.91 8.17 12.63
C GLU A 173 -4.68 9.48 12.42
N CYS A 174 -4.83 10.31 13.46
CA CYS A 174 -5.70 11.49 13.41
C CYS A 174 -4.91 12.80 13.31
N TYR A 175 -3.84 12.94 14.11
CA TYR A 175 -3.01 14.14 14.15
C TYR A 175 -2.47 14.58 12.78
N PRO A 176 -2.09 13.68 11.86
CA PRO A 176 -1.58 14.06 10.53
C PRO A 176 -2.56 14.78 9.60
N SER A 177 -3.86 14.82 9.91
CA SER A 177 -4.89 15.29 8.97
C SER A 177 -4.65 16.72 8.45
N ASP A 178 -4.23 17.66 9.30
CA ASP A 178 -3.94 19.03 8.86
C ASP A 178 -2.74 19.07 7.90
N ALA A 179 -1.70 18.26 8.17
CA ALA A 179 -0.55 18.14 7.30
C ALA A 179 -0.92 17.51 5.94
N VAL A 180 -1.82 16.51 5.94
CA VAL A 180 -2.38 15.91 4.73
C VAL A 180 -3.12 16.95 3.89
N ALA A 181 -4.02 17.71 4.49
CA ALA A 181 -4.78 18.74 3.80
C ALA A 181 -3.83 19.80 3.18
N ARG A 182 -2.85 20.26 3.94
CA ARG A 182 -1.85 21.24 3.50
C ARG A 182 -0.91 20.72 2.41
N ALA A 183 -0.56 19.44 2.47
CA ALA A 183 0.29 18.81 1.46
C ALA A 183 -0.43 18.74 0.10
N PHE A 184 -1.75 18.59 0.11
CA PHE A 184 -2.54 18.69 -1.11
C PHE A 184 -2.68 20.15 -1.58
N ASN A 185 -3.07 21.06 -0.69
CA ASN A 185 -3.11 22.50 -0.96
C ASN A 185 -2.71 23.28 0.30
N PRO A 186 -1.67 24.14 0.25
CA PRO A 186 -1.14 24.83 1.43
C PRO A 186 -2.14 25.76 2.14
N LYS A 187 -3.21 26.18 1.45
CA LYS A 187 -4.30 27.00 2.01
C LYS A 187 -5.40 26.17 2.71
N MET A 188 -5.33 24.85 2.64
CA MET A 188 -6.27 24.01 3.36
C MET A 188 -5.90 23.88 4.84
N LYS A 189 -6.92 23.70 5.66
CA LYS A 189 -6.79 23.40 7.09
C LYS A 189 -7.75 22.29 7.48
N SER A 190 -7.30 21.37 8.31
CA SER A 190 -8.14 20.32 8.88
C SER A 190 -8.26 20.47 10.39
N VAL A 191 -9.47 20.26 10.91
CA VAL A 191 -9.74 20.21 12.34
C VAL A 191 -10.69 19.06 12.67
N PHE A 192 -10.45 18.43 13.81
CA PHE A 192 -11.42 17.50 14.41
C PHE A 192 -12.26 18.26 15.45
N ILE A 193 -13.57 18.33 15.22
CA ILE A 193 -14.55 18.92 16.16
C ILE A 193 -14.88 17.90 17.26
N LYS A 194 -15.04 16.64 16.87
CA LYS A 194 -15.15 15.46 17.75
C LYS A 194 -14.24 14.36 17.22
N ASN A 195 -13.79 13.45 18.06
CA ASN A 195 -12.89 12.38 17.67
C ASN A 195 -13.07 11.09 18.50
N LEU A 196 -13.50 10.02 17.82
CA LEU A 196 -13.68 8.67 18.40
C LEU A 196 -12.43 8.12 19.12
N MET A 197 -11.23 8.43 18.60
CA MET A 197 -9.96 8.02 19.22
C MET A 197 -9.76 8.71 20.57
N LYS A 198 -10.21 9.97 20.72
CA LYS A 198 -10.17 10.72 21.99
C LYS A 198 -11.29 10.35 22.96
N GLY A 199 -12.20 9.46 22.57
CA GLY A 199 -13.27 8.97 23.42
C GLY A 199 -14.65 9.59 23.18
N ASP A 200 -14.79 10.46 22.18
CA ASP A 200 -16.11 10.96 21.77
C ASP A 200 -16.98 9.83 21.18
N ASP A 201 -18.28 10.12 21.05
CA ASP A 201 -19.29 9.23 20.50
C ASP A 201 -19.27 9.14 18.97
N VAL A 202 -18.74 10.17 18.32
CA VAL A 202 -18.54 10.27 16.87
C VAL A 202 -17.24 11.00 16.57
N CYS A 203 -16.78 10.90 15.33
CA CYS A 203 -15.70 11.73 14.81
C CYS A 203 -16.28 12.72 13.80
N ILE A 204 -15.91 14.00 13.89
CA ILE A 204 -16.29 15.00 12.89
C ILE A 204 -15.01 15.72 12.48
N GLU A 205 -14.64 15.53 11.22
CA GLU A 205 -13.47 16.14 10.60
C GLU A 205 -13.94 17.20 9.60
N ARG A 206 -13.49 18.44 9.81
CA ARG A 206 -13.83 19.56 8.94
C ARG A 206 -12.57 20.09 8.29
N ILE A 207 -12.55 20.05 6.97
CA ILE A 207 -11.48 20.58 6.14
C ILE A 207 -12.00 21.82 5.43
N THR A 208 -11.23 22.89 5.51
CA THR A 208 -11.58 24.20 4.93
C THR A 208 -10.49 24.67 3.99
N LEU A 209 -10.87 25.40 2.93
CA LEU A 209 -9.96 26.07 2.02
C LEU A 209 -10.05 27.58 2.25
N GLU A 210 -8.98 28.18 2.76
CA GLU A 210 -8.89 29.62 2.96
C GLU A 210 -8.78 30.34 1.60
N VAL A 211 -9.41 31.52 1.50
CA VAL A 211 -9.42 32.35 0.29
C VAL A 211 -8.12 33.12 0.19
#